data_AF-A0A529LXL9-F1
#
_entry.id   AF-A0A529LXL9-F1
#
_cell.length_a   1.000
_cell.length_b   1.000
_cell.length_c   1.000
_cell.angle_alpha   90.00
_cell.angle_beta   90.00
_cell.angle_gamma   90.00
#
_symmetry.space_group_name_H-M   'P 1'
#
loop_
_entity.id
_entity.type
_entity.pdbx_description
1 polymer ?
#
loop_
_entity_poly.entity_id
_entity_poly.type
_entity_poly.pdbx_seq_one_letter_code
_entity_poly.pdbx_strand_id
1 'polypeptide(L)' 'MKRRIEIGILYSRSGSYQLVSDACRIGAMRAIADINADRSSGIELVPVERDPQSNADRYATLC' A
#
# COMPACT_ATOMS: atom_id res chain seq x y z
N MET A 1 -20.33 -7.32 -10.31
CA MET A 1 -18.90 -7.27 -10.69
C MET A 1 -18.27 -6.11 -9.94
N LYS A 2 -17.12 -6.31 -9.28
CA LYS A 2 -16.43 -5.24 -8.53
C LYS A 2 -15.61 -4.37 -9.48
N ARG A 3 -15.54 -3.06 -9.24
CA ARG A 3 -14.63 -2.15 -9.96
C ARG A 3 -13.22 -2.31 -9.38
N ARG A 4 -12.25 -2.62 -10.23
CA ARG A 4 -10.85 -2.73 -9.81
C ARG A 4 -10.21 -1.33 -9.75
N ILE A 5 -9.51 -1.05 -8.66
CA ILE A 5 -8.84 0.24 -8.42
C ILE A 5 -7.41 -0.07 -7.95
N GLU A 6 -6.42 0.41 -8.70
CA GLU A 6 -5.03 0.34 -8.26
C GLU A 6 -4.77 1.37 -7.17
N ILE A 7 -4.08 0.95 -6.11
CA ILE A 7 -3.69 1.82 -5.00
C ILE A 7 -2.19 1.67 -4.72
N GLY A 8 -1.47 2.79 -4.75
CA GLY A 8 -0.04 2.83 -4.46
C GLY A 8 0.24 2.58 -2.97
N ILE A 9 1.17 1.67 -2.68
CA ILE A 9 1.69 1.40 -1.34
C ILE A 9 3.17 1.77 -1.32
N LEU A 10 3.48 2.95 -0.77
CA LEU A 10 4.83 3.52 -0.74
C LEU A 10 5.37 3.50 0.70
N TYR A 11 5.85 2.35 1.13
CA TYR A 11 6.52 2.19 2.42
C TYR A 11 7.98 1.79 2.18
N SER A 12 8.89 2.46 2.89
CA SER A 12 10.33 2.16 2.76
C SER A 12 10.63 0.81 3.39
N ARG A 13 11.09 -0.14 2.58
CA ARG A 13 11.41 -1.51 3.04
C ARG A 13 12.87 -1.66 3.46
N SER A 14 13.63 -0.57 3.39
CA SER A 14 15.03 -0.48 3.78
C SER A 14 15.35 0.91 4.33
N GLY A 15 16.42 0.99 5.12
CA GLY A 15 16.87 2.21 5.77
C GLY A 15 16.23 2.44 7.14
N SER A 16 16.42 3.65 7.68
CA SER A 16 16.08 4.01 9.07
C SER A 16 14.59 3.89 9.40
N TYR A 17 13.70 3.94 8.42
CA TYR A 17 12.26 3.91 8.62
C TYR A 17 11.62 2.52 8.50
N GLN A 18 12.41 1.46 8.34
CA GLN A 18 11.90 0.12 8.02
C GLN A 18 10.88 -0.40 9.05
N LEU A 19 11.18 -0.33 10.35
CA LEU A 19 10.29 -0.88 11.40
C LEU A 19 8.90 -0.22 11.41
N VAL A 20 8.84 1.11 11.30
CA VAL A 20 7.58 1.84 11.26
C VAL A 20 6.85 1.57 9.94
N SER A 21 7.59 1.57 8.83
CA SER A 21 7.07 1.29 7.50
C SER A 21 6.46 -0.11 7.40
N ASP A 22 7.07 -1.12 8.02
CA ASP A 22 6.56 -2.49 8.05
C ASP A 22 5.24 -2.59 8.81
N ALA A 23 5.15 -1.94 9.98
CA ALA A 23 3.91 -1.90 10.76
C ALA A 23 2.76 -1.24 9.96
N CYS A 24 3.05 -0.09 9.32
CA CYS A 24 2.07 0.60 8.47
C CYS A 24 1.69 -0.23 7.23
N ARG A 25 2.65 -0.92 6.60
CA ARG A 25 2.39 -1.83 5.47
C ARG A 25 1.46 -2.97 5.87
N ILE A 26 1.71 -3.61 7.01
CA ILE A 26 0.85 -4.69 7.52
C ILE A 26 -0.59 -4.19 7.70
N GLY A 27 -0.77 -3.02 8.31
CA GLY A 27 -2.09 -2.41 8.48
C GLY A 27 -2.79 -2.14 7.14
N ALA A 28 -2.09 -1.53 6.18
CA ALA A 28 -2.63 -1.23 4.86
C ALA A 28 -3.05 -2.49 4.10
N MET A 29 -2.20 -3.51 4.08
CA MET A 29 -2.50 -4.78 3.40
C MET A 29 -3.70 -5.50 4.05
N ARG A 30 -3.85 -5.41 5.37
CA ARG A 30 -5.01 -5.98 6.07
C ARG A 30 -6.30 -5.25 5.73
N ALA A 31 -6.28 -3.93 5.72
CA ALA A 31 -7.44 -3.14 5.31
C ALA A 31 -7.87 -3.40 3.86
N ILE A 32 -6.90 -3.56 2.95
CA ILE A 32 -7.17 -3.97 1.56
C ILE A 32 -7.85 -5.33 1.51
N ALA A 33 -7.36 -6.31 2.28
CA ALA A 33 -7.97 -7.63 2.35
C ALA A 33 -9.41 -7.56 2.86
N ASP A 34 -9.67 -6.77 3.91
CA ASP A 34 -11.01 -6.61 4.49
C ASP A 34 -11.99 -5.98 3.47
N ILE A 35 -11.57 -4.92 2.76
CA ILE A 35 -12.37 -4.26 1.71
C ILE A 35 -12.64 -5.20 0.52
N ASN A 36 -11.65 -5.99 0.15
CA ASN A 36 -11.77 -6.95 -0.95
C ASN A 36 -12.68 -8.13 -0.58
N ALA A 37 -12.70 -8.55 0.69
CA ALA A 37 -13.61 -9.57 1.20
C ALA A 37 -15.06 -9.08 1.33
N ASP A 38 -15.27 -7.78 1.59
CA ASP A 38 -16.61 -7.20 1.67
C ASP A 38 -17.33 -7.22 0.31
N ARG A 39 -18.42 -7.98 0.21
CA ARG A 39 -19.22 -8.07 -1.02
C ARG A 39 -20.01 -6.79 -1.33
N SER A 40 -20.23 -5.93 -0.34
CA SER A 40 -21.00 -4.69 -0.46
C SER A 40 -20.18 -3.49 -0.94
N SER A 41 -18.85 -3.53 -0.82
CA SER A 41 -17.95 -2.41 -1.15
C SER A 41 -17.99 -1.99 -2.63
N GLY A 42 -18.44 -2.87 -3.53
CA GLY A 42 -18.50 -2.61 -4.97
C GLY A 42 -17.13 -2.45 -5.66
N ILE A 43 -16.03 -2.50 -4.90
CA ILE A 43 -14.66 -2.29 -5.36
C ILE A 43 -13.74 -3.45 -4.98
N GLU A 44 -12.66 -3.59 -5.75
CA GLU A 44 -11.51 -4.43 -5.47
C GLU A 44 -10.26 -3.55 -5.53
N LEU A 45 -9.58 -3.38 -4.40
CA LEU A 45 -8.32 -2.66 -4.31
C LEU A 45 -7.17 -3.58 -4.73
N VAL A 46 -6.37 -3.12 -5.69
CA VAL A 46 -5.19 -3.82 -6.21
C VAL A 46 -3.94 -3.05 -5.73
N PRO A 47 -3.20 -3.56 -4.73
CA PRO A 47 -2.03 -2.85 -4.21
C PRO A 47 -0.88 -2.85 -5.23
N VAL A 48 -0.29 -1.68 -5.46
CA VAL A 48 0.92 -1.49 -6.25
C VAL A 48 2.04 -1.05 -5.30
N GLU A 49 2.90 -1.98 -4.92
CA GLU A 49 3.99 -1.71 -3.98
C GLU A 49 5.20 -1.05 -4.67
N ARG A 50 5.76 -0.02 -4.01
CA ARG A 50 7.01 0.65 -4.39
C ARG A 50 7.83 0.93 -3.14
N ASP A 51 9.16 0.93 -3.27
CA ASP A 51 10.10 1.09 -2.16
C ASP A 51 10.91 2.39 -2.30
N PRO A 52 10.59 3.43 -1.54
CA PRO A 52 11.33 4.69 -1.56
C PRO A 52 12.73 4.60 -0.93
N GLN A 53 13.08 3.50 -0.23
CA GLN A 53 14.39 3.31 0.42
C GLN A 53 14.79 4.44 1.38
N SER A 54 13.84 4.95 2.17
CA SER A 54 14.05 6.06 3.11
C SER A 54 14.56 7.36 2.47
N ASN A 55 14.39 7.53 1.15
CA ASN A 55 14.77 8.73 0.40
C ASN A 55 13.53 9.55 0.03
N ALA A 56 13.46 10.79 0.53
CA ALA A 56 12.34 11.70 0.31
C ALA A 56 12.10 11.99 -1.20
N ASP A 57 13.14 12.16 -1.99
CA ASP A 57 13.04 12.49 -3.43
C ASP A 57 12.40 11.35 -4.23
N ARG A 58 12.50 10.11 -3.74
CA ARG A 58 11.91 8.96 -4.41
C ARG A 58 10.40 8.86 -4.23
N TYR A 59 9.83 9.48 -3.19
CA TYR A 59 8.37 9.45 -3.02
C TYR A 59 7.65 10.14 -4.18
N ALA A 60 8.13 11.29 -4.65
CA ALA A 60 7.50 12.00 -5.76
C ALA A 60 7.57 11.22 -7.09
N THR A 61 8.65 10.46 -7.31
CA THR A 61 8.87 9.70 -8.56
C THR A 61 8.13 8.36 -8.59
N LEU A 62 7.75 7.83 -7.42
CA LEU A 62 7.11 6.53 -7.27
C LEU A 62 5.57 6.60 -7.17
N CYS A 63 5.02 7.82 -7.16
CA CYS A 63 3.58 8.11 -7.15
C CYS A 63 2.98 8.16 -8.56
#